data_AF-A0A0R2AT83-F1
#
_entry.id   AF-A0A0R2AT83-F1
#
_cell.length_a   1.000
_cell.length_b   1.000
_cell.length_c   1.000
_cell.angle_alpha   90.00
_cell.angle_beta   90.00
_cell.angle_gamma   90.00
#
_symmetry.space_group_name_H-M   'P 1'
#
loop_
_entity.id
_entity.type
_entity.pdbx_description
1 polymer ?
#
loop_
_entity_poly.entity_id
_entity_poly.type
_entity_poly.pdbx_seq_one_letter_code
_entity_poly.pdbx_strand_id
1 'polypeptide(L)' 'MLSLVHYIGNFISTVGILILLFTLRKDFGELSLIKKVSIYVLSAGILIPFAIEVIYGFINGVFG' A
#
# COMPACT_ATOMS: atom_id res chain seq x y z
N MET A 1 4.94 13.94 17.72
CA MET A 1 5.16 14.42 16.32
C MET A 1 5.46 13.28 15.35
N LEU A 2 6.28 12.28 15.74
CA LEU A 2 6.62 11.12 14.90
C LEU A 2 5.41 10.28 14.44
N SER A 3 4.33 10.23 15.23
CA SER A 3 3.14 9.40 14.93
C SER A 3 2.25 9.95 13.81
N LEU A 4 2.03 11.26 13.77
CA LEU A 4 1.11 11.87 12.78
C LEU A 4 1.70 11.86 11.37
N VAL A 5 3.01 12.14 11.25
CA VAL A 5 3.74 12.07 9.99
C VAL A 5 3.77 10.64 9.46
N HIS A 6 3.93 9.65 10.34
CA HIS A 6 3.88 8.24 9.97
C HIS A 6 2.51 7.82 9.44
N TYR A 7 1.43 8.21 10.12
CA TYR A 7 0.06 7.93 9.69
C TYR A 7 -0.27 8.56 8.33
N ILE A 8 0.03 9.85 8.16
CA ILE A 8 -0.22 10.58 6.90
C ILE A 8 0.65 9.99 5.79
N GLY A 9 1.91 9.69 6.07
CA GLY A 9 2.82 9.07 5.12
C GLY A 9 2.33 7.69 4.65
N ASN A 10 1.84 6.85 5.57
CA ASN A 10 1.31 5.53 5.24
C ASN A 10 0.03 5.63 4.40
N PHE A 11 -0.86 6.56 4.75
CA PHE A 11 -2.08 6.82 3.99
C PHE A 11 -1.77 7.31 2.57
N ILE A 12 -0.90 8.33 2.42
CA ILE A 12 -0.50 8.86 1.10
C ILE A 12 0.18 7.77 0.26
N SER A 13 1.04 6.96 0.85
CA SER A 13 1.73 5.87 0.15
C SER A 13 0.74 4.82 -0.36
N THR A 14 -0.27 4.48 0.45
CA THR A 14 -1.34 3.55 0.08
C THR A 14 -2.20 4.10 -1.06
N VAL A 15 -2.60 5.38 -0.99
CA VAL A 15 -3.34 6.02 -2.09
C VAL A 15 -2.48 6.08 -3.35
N GLY A 16 -1.20 6.41 -3.21
CA GLY A 16 -0.24 6.48 -4.31
C GLY A 16 -0.09 5.14 -5.03
N ILE A 17 0.07 4.02 -4.30
CA ILE A 17 0.18 2.70 -4.94
C ILE A 17 -1.12 2.31 -5.64
N LEU A 18 -2.29 2.62 -5.06
CA LEU A 18 -3.58 2.34 -5.69
C LEU A 18 -3.75 3.09 -7.01
N ILE A 19 -3.36 4.38 -7.05
CA ILE A 19 -3.37 5.18 -8.28
C ILE A 19 -2.38 4.61 -9.30
N LEU A 20 -1.18 4.23 -8.87
CA LEU A 20 -0.15 3.66 -9.74
C LEU A 20 -0.62 2.34 -10.37
N LEU A 21 -1.18 1.43 -9.57
CA LEU A 21 -1.75 0.17 -10.05
C LEU A 21 -2.93 0.41 -10.98
N PHE A 22 -3.82 1.36 -10.66
CA PHE A 22 -4.96 1.70 -11.50
C PHE A 22 -4.53 2.27 -12.86
N THR A 23 -3.52 3.14 -12.86
CA THR A 23 -3.00 3.79 -14.07
C THR A 23 -2.30 2.78 -14.96
N LEU A 24 -1.41 1.97 -14.37
CA LEU A 24 -0.66 0.96 -15.11
C LEU A 24 -1.50 -0.25 -15.51
N ARG A 25 -2.73 -0.42 -14.99
CA ARG A 25 -3.55 -1.62 -15.21
C ARG A 25 -3.71 -2.01 -16.68
N LYS A 26 -3.73 -1.03 -17.58
CA LYS A 26 -3.91 -1.23 -19.03
C LYS A 26 -2.63 -1.72 -19.69
N ASP A 27 -1.50 -1.17 -19.28
CA ASP A 27 -0.18 -1.45 -19.86
C ASP A 27 0.53 -2.61 -19.14
N PHE A 28 -0.05 -3.11 -18.05
CA PHE A 28 0.53 -4.15 -17.22
C PHE A 28 0.84 -5.42 -18.02
N GLY A 29 0.08 -5.74 -19.07
CA GLY A 29 0.37 -6.86 -19.97
C GLY A 29 1.70 -6.69 -20.70
N GLU A 30 2.02 -5.47 -21.11
CA GLU A 30 3.19 -5.11 -21.95
C GLU A 30 4.46 -4.84 -21.13
N LEU A 31 4.35 -4.72 -19.80
CA LEU A 31 5.50 -4.54 -18.93
C LEU A 31 6.44 -5.76 -18.95
N SER A 32 7.75 -5.48 -18.96
CA SER A 32 8.76 -6.50 -18.78
C SER A 32 8.61 -7.19 -17.42
N LEU A 33 9.04 -8.46 -17.35
CA LEU A 33 8.87 -9.30 -16.17
C LEU A 33 9.50 -8.67 -14.91
N ILE A 34 10.65 -8.02 -15.07
CA ILE A 34 11.33 -7.28 -13.99
C ILE A 34 10.44 -6.13 -13.47
N LYS A 35 9.86 -5.31 -14.36
CA LYS A 35 8.99 -4.20 -13.95
C LYS A 35 7.75 -4.69 -13.20
N LYS A 36 7.14 -5.79 -13.68
CA LYS A 36 6.00 -6.43 -13.01
C LYS A 36 6.37 -6.84 -11.57
N VAL A 37 7.49 -7.56 -11.42
CA VAL A 37 7.97 -8.01 -10.12
C VAL A 37 8.28 -6.82 -9.21
N SER A 38 8.94 -5.78 -9.71
CA SER A 38 9.20 -4.55 -8.94
C SER A 38 7.92 -3.90 -8.43
N ILE A 39 6.89 -3.78 -9.27
CA ILE A 39 5.60 -3.21 -8.85
C ILE A 39 4.93 -4.11 -7.80
N TYR A 40 4.96 -5.44 -7.95
CA TYR A 40 4.43 -6.35 -6.94
C TYR A 40 5.14 -6.22 -5.59
N VAL A 41 6.47 -6.20 -5.59
CA VAL A 41 7.27 -6.05 -4.36
C VAL A 41 6.99 -4.72 -3.69
N LEU A 42 6.95 -3.63 -4.47
CA LEU A 42 6.67 -2.29 -3.96
C LEU A 42 5.25 -2.18 -3.41
N SER A 43 4.27 -2.82 -4.08
CA SER A 43 2.89 -2.88 -3.61
C SER A 43 2.76 -3.69 -2.32
N ALA A 44 3.42 -4.85 -2.23
CA ALA A 44 3.41 -5.66 -1.02
C ALA A 44 4.03 -4.91 0.18
N GLY A 45 5.13 -4.18 -0.05
CA GLY A 45 5.81 -3.39 0.98
C GLY A 45 4.96 -2.24 1.56
N ILE A 46 3.96 -1.76 0.83
CA ILE A 46 3.05 -0.70 1.30
C ILE A 46 1.74 -1.29 1.83
N LEU A 47 1.14 -2.23 1.08
CA LEU A 47 -0.18 -2.77 1.41
C LEU A 47 -0.17 -3.68 2.63
N ILE A 48 0.91 -4.46 2.85
CA ILE A 48 0.98 -5.38 4.00
C ILE A 48 1.01 -4.61 5.33
N PRO A 49 1.93 -3.64 5.55
CA PRO A 49 1.94 -2.86 6.79
C PRO A 49 0.62 -2.11 7.01
N PHE A 50 0.06 -1.51 5.95
CA PHE A 50 -1.23 -0.83 6.04
C PHE A 50 -2.36 -1.78 6.46
N ALA A 51 -2.46 -2.97 5.86
CA ALA A 51 -3.47 -3.96 6.24
C ALA A 51 -3.32 -4.42 7.70
N ILE A 52 -2.08 -4.61 8.15
CA ILE A 52 -1.77 -4.95 9.54
C ILE A 52 -2.25 -3.84 10.48
N GLU A 53 -1.92 -2.58 10.20
CA GLU A 53 -2.36 -1.42 11.00
C GLU A 53 -3.88 -1.31 11.05
N VAL A 54 -4.58 -1.53 9.94
CA VAL A 54 -6.05 -1.52 9.88
C VAL A 54 -6.64 -2.65 10.72
N ILE A 55 -6.11 -3.88 10.61
CA ILE A 55 -6.60 -5.03 11.39
C ILE A 55 -6.37 -4.79 12.89
N TYR A 56 -5.17 -4.35 13.29
CA TYR A 56 -4.90 -4.05 14.70
C TYR A 56 -5.76 -2.90 15.21
N GLY A 57 -5.92 -1.83 14.42
CA GLY A 57 -6.80 -0.71 14.77
C GLY A 57 -8.26 -1.15 14.94
N PHE A 58 -8.74 -2.03 14.07
CA PHE A 58 -10.08 -2.58 14.15
C PHE A 58 -10.24 -3.49 15.38
N ILE A 59 -9.34 -4.45 15.60
CA ILE A 59 -9.40 -5.37 16.75
C ILE A 59 -9.37 -4.58 18.06
N ASN A 60 -8.42 -3.65 18.20
CA ASN A 60 -8.29 -2.86 19.43
C ASN A 60 -9.44 -1.87 19.63
N GLY A 61 -10.05 -1.37 18.54
CA GLY A 61 -11.17 -0.44 18.62
C GLY A 61 -12.54 -1.08 18.83
N VAL A 62 -12.70 -2.37 18.48
CA VAL A 62 -13.97 -3.11 18.60
C VAL A 62 -13.99 -4.03 19.81
N PHE A 63 -12.84 -4.59 20.21
CA PHE A 63 -12.73 -5.56 21.31
C PHE A 63 -11.93 -5.06 22.52
N GLY A 64 -11.38 -3.85 22.47
CA GLY A 64 -10.71 -3.17 23.60
C GLY A 64 -11.61 -2.14 24.26
#